data_AF-A0A926IFY1-F1
#
_entry.id   AF-A0A926IFY1-F1
#
_cell.length_a   1.000
_cell.length_b   1.000
_cell.length_c   1.000
_cell.angle_alpha   90.00
_cell.angle_beta   90.00
_cell.angle_gamma   90.00
#
_symmetry.space_group_name_H-M   'P 1'
#
loop_
_entity.id
_entity.type
_entity.pdbx_description
1 polymer ?
#
loop_
_entity_poly.entity_id
_entity_poly.type
_entity_poly.pdbx_seq_one_letter_code
_entity_poly.pdbx_strand_id
1 'polypeptide(L)'
;MSNFNMSEWKGRTKILTLVAAIIALVAGALTVFFNITIPGLTPIAVGITAFGLGLKELNEFKETQGKFELVLGITLIATFGLGLYAGILQFNHYIFSLVRM
;
A
#
# COMPACT_ATOMS: atom_id res chain seq x y z
N MET A 1 -21.79 -14.70 -15.44
CA MET A 1 -21.22 -14.28 -14.14
C MET A 1 -19.96 -15.09 -13.92
N SER A 2 -18.79 -14.44 -13.99
CA SER A 2 -17.51 -15.11 -13.75
C SER A 2 -17.47 -15.57 -12.29
N ASN A 3 -17.28 -16.87 -12.07
CA ASN A 3 -17.00 -17.43 -10.75
C ASN A 3 -15.63 -16.90 -10.32
N PHE A 4 -15.65 -15.72 -9.69
CA PHE A 4 -14.48 -15.11 -9.10
C PHE A 4 -13.98 -16.06 -8.00
N ASN A 5 -12.94 -16.81 -8.32
CA ASN A 5 -12.38 -17.85 -7.45
C ASN A 5 -11.73 -17.17 -6.24
N MET A 6 -12.50 -17.01 -5.16
CA MET A 6 -12.15 -16.28 -3.95
C MET A 6 -10.83 -16.77 -3.31
N SER A 7 -10.44 -18.03 -3.56
CA SER A 7 -9.19 -18.63 -3.10
C SER A 7 -7.94 -18.05 -3.78
N GLU A 8 -7.99 -17.79 -5.09
CA GLU A 8 -6.89 -17.15 -5.83
C GLU A 8 -6.70 -15.69 -5.40
N TRP A 9 -7.79 -15.00 -5.07
CA TRP A 9 -7.78 -13.60 -4.64
C TRP A 9 -7.18 -13.43 -3.24
N LYS A 10 -7.49 -14.35 -2.31
CA LYS A 10 -6.84 -14.41 -0.98
C LYS A 10 -5.34 -14.71 -1.10
N GLY A 11 -4.91 -15.48 -2.09
CA GLY A 11 -3.49 -15.72 -2.38
C GLY A 11 -2.77 -14.46 -2.90
N ARG A 12 -3.36 -13.77 -3.87
CA ARG A 12 -2.77 -12.56 -4.48
C ARG A 12 -2.64 -11.39 -3.50
N THR A 13 -3.63 -11.19 -2.64
CA THR A 13 -3.56 -10.15 -1.59
C THR A 13 -2.45 -10.42 -0.58
N LYS A 14 -2.25 -11.67 -0.15
CA LYS A 14 -1.10 -12.04 0.71
C LYS A 14 0.24 -11.75 0.03
N ILE A 15 0.38 -12.09 -1.26
CA ILE A 15 1.60 -11.83 -2.02
C ILE A 15 1.86 -10.32 -2.14
N LEU A 16 0.84 -9.52 -2.45
CA LEU A 16 0.97 -8.06 -2.54
C LEU A 16 1.40 -7.44 -1.22
N THR A 17 0.80 -7.86 -0.09
CA THR A 17 1.19 -7.37 1.23
C THR A 17 2.61 -7.82 1.61
N LEU A 18 3.00 -9.05 1.27
CA LEU A 18 4.35 -9.55 1.49
C LEU A 18 5.38 -8.74 0.69
N VAL A 19 5.10 -8.49 -0.59
CA VAL A 19 5.97 -7.68 -1.47
C VAL A 19 6.09 -6.25 -0.94
N ALA A 20 4.98 -5.64 -0.51
CA ALA A 20 5.00 -4.30 0.10
C ALA A 20 5.83 -4.26 1.40
N ALA A 21 5.70 -5.28 2.24
CA ALA A 21 6.49 -5.40 3.47
C ALA A 21 7.99 -5.57 3.19
N ILE A 22 8.35 -6.37 2.18
CA ILE A 22 9.74 -6.52 1.74
C ILE A 22 10.28 -5.20 1.20
N ILE A 23 9.51 -4.49 0.37
CA ILE A 23 9.91 -3.17 -0.16
C ILE A 23 10.11 -2.18 0.99
N ALA A 24 9.22 -2.15 1.98
CA ALA A 24 9.36 -1.28 3.15
C ALA A 24 10.60 -1.63 4.00
N LEU A 25 10.89 -2.92 4.20
CA LEU A 25 12.07 -3.38 4.92
C LEU A 25 13.37 -3.03 4.18
N VAL A 26 13.42 -3.25 2.87
CA VAL A 26 14.58 -2.94 2.03
C VAL A 26 14.78 -1.42 1.96
N ALA A 27 13.71 -0.65 1.80
CA ALA A 27 13.75 0.81 1.84
C ALA A 27 14.29 1.33 3.18
N GLY A 28 13.76 0.80 4.29
CA GLY A 28 14.22 1.15 5.64
C GLY A 28 15.68 0.78 5.86
N ALA A 29 16.12 -0.40 5.42
CA ALA A 29 17.51 -0.83 5.51
C ALA A 29 18.45 0.06 4.67
N LEU A 30 18.04 0.44 3.45
CA LEU A 30 18.80 1.37 2.61
C LEU A 30 18.96 2.74 3.27
N THR A 31 17.91 3.25 3.91
CA THR A 31 17.96 4.53 4.62
C THR A 31 18.82 4.44 5.88
N VAL A 32 18.69 3.39 6.69
CA VAL A 32 19.42 3.25 7.97
C VAL A 32 20.90 2.91 7.77
N PHE A 33 21.21 1.94 6.89
CA PHE A 33 22.58 1.43 6.75
C PHE A 33 23.39 2.14 5.66
N PHE A 34 22.72 2.65 4.61
CA PHE A 34 23.41 3.24 3.45
C PHE A 34 23.11 4.74 3.28
N ASN A 35 22.26 5.33 4.14
CA ASN A 35 21.79 6.71 4.02
C ASN A 35 21.17 7.02 2.64
N ILE A 36 20.67 5.99 1.95
CA ILE A 36 20.01 6.10 0.66
C ILE A 36 18.51 6.26 0.93
N THR A 37 17.98 7.43 0.55
CA THR A 37 16.54 7.71 0.63
C THR A 37 15.98 7.69 -0.78
N ILE A 38 15.02 6.79 -1.04
CA ILE A 38 14.30 6.74 -2.32
C ILE A 38 13.01 7.58 -2.15
N PRO A 39 12.91 8.74 -2.81
CA PRO A 39 11.76 9.64 -2.66
C PRO A 39 10.46 8.95 -3.06
N GLY A 40 9.43 9.08 -2.24
CA GLY A 40 8.11 8.50 -2.50
C GLY A 40 7.98 7.00 -2.24
N LEU A 41 9.07 6.25 -2.01
CA LEU A 41 9.01 4.81 -1.78
C LEU A 41 8.25 4.44 -0.50
N THR A 42 8.52 5.14 0.60
CA THR A 42 7.87 4.92 1.90
C THR A 42 6.35 5.15 1.85
N PRO A 43 5.84 6.32 1.39
CA PRO A 43 4.38 6.52 1.32
C PRO A 43 3.69 5.58 0.33
N ILE A 44 4.36 5.16 -0.76
CA ILE A 44 3.84 4.12 -1.67
C ILE A 44 3.73 2.77 -0.95
N ALA A 45 4.77 2.35 -0.23
CA ALA A 45 4.77 1.09 0.51
C ALA A 45 3.68 1.06 1.58
N VAL A 46 3.55 2.13 2.37
CA VAL A 46 2.47 2.30 3.37
C VAL A 46 1.10 2.23 2.69
N GLY A 47 0.94 2.89 1.55
CA GLY A 47 -0.30 2.82 0.77
C GLY A 47 -0.66 1.40 0.37
N ILE A 48 0.28 0.63 -0.22
CA ILE A 48 0.01 -0.73 -0.66
C ILE A 48 -0.33 -1.65 0.52
N THR A 49 0.35 -1.49 1.65
CA THR A 49 0.01 -2.22 2.88
C THR A 49 -1.40 -1.88 3.36
N ALA A 50 -1.77 -0.60 3.37
CA ALA A 50 -3.12 -0.17 3.74
C ALA A 50 -4.18 -0.75 2.79
N PHE A 51 -3.90 -0.81 1.48
CA PHE A 51 -4.80 -1.46 0.52
C PHE A 51 -5.03 -2.94 0.83
N GLY A 52 -3.96 -3.69 1.11
CA GLY A 52 -4.03 -5.10 1.46
C GLY A 52 -4.85 -5.35 2.74
N LEU A 53 -4.65 -4.52 3.77
CA LEU A 53 -5.44 -4.57 5.00
C LEU A 53 -6.90 -4.17 4.75
N GLY A 54 -7.15 -3.12 3.96
CA GLY A 54 -8.50 -2.66 3.65
C GLY A 54 -9.33 -3.71 2.89
N LEU A 55 -8.70 -4.43 1.95
CA LEU A 55 -9.35 -5.56 1.27
C LEU A 55 -9.66 -6.71 2.22
N LYS A 56 -8.79 -6.97 3.21
CA LYS A 56 -9.02 -7.99 4.23
C LYS A 56 -10.25 -7.63 5.08
N GLU A 57 -10.31 -6.40 5.58
CA GLU A 57 -11.45 -5.90 6.37
C GLU A 57 -12.76 -5.89 5.58
N LEU A 58 -12.75 -5.49 4.30
CA LEU A 58 -13.93 -5.57 3.45
C LEU A 58 -14.40 -7.02 3.20
N ASN A 59 -13.47 -7.98 3.18
CA ASN A 59 -13.84 -9.39 3.07
C ASN A 59 -14.42 -9.93 4.39
N GLU A 60 -13.86 -9.53 5.53
CA GLU A 60 -14.40 -9.87 6.85
C GLU A 60 -15.78 -9.24 7.08
N PHE A 61 -16.02 -8.02 6.57
CA PHE A 61 -17.36 -7.42 6.54
C PHE A 61 -18.38 -8.28 5.78
N LYS A 62 -18.00 -8.88 4.65
CA LYS A 62 -18.91 -9.79 3.93
C LYS A 62 -19.28 -11.02 4.75
N GLU A 63 -18.40 -11.45 5.65
CA GLU A 63 -18.59 -12.63 6.49
C GLU A 63 -19.35 -12.30 7.79
N THR A 64 -19.11 -11.14 8.41
CA THR A 64 -19.69 -10.76 9.73
C THR A 64 -20.78 -9.68 9.68
N GLN A 65 -20.92 -8.95 8.56
CA GLN A 65 -21.78 -7.76 8.40
C GLN A 65 -21.54 -6.64 9.43
N GLY A 66 -20.37 -6.61 10.06
CA GLY A 66 -20.02 -5.58 11.04
C GLY A 66 -19.75 -4.22 10.37
N LYS A 67 -20.46 -3.19 10.80
CA LYS A 67 -20.33 -1.84 10.22
C LYS A 67 -18.94 -1.24 10.45
N PHE A 68 -18.21 -1.70 11.46
CA PHE A 68 -16.87 -1.22 11.80
C PHE A 68 -15.85 -1.66 10.76
N GLU A 69 -15.90 -2.93 10.34
CA GLU A 69 -15.06 -3.58 9.35
C GLU A 69 -15.25 -2.93 7.96
N LEU A 70 -16.48 -2.53 7.62
CA LEU A 70 -16.77 -1.76 6.42
C LEU A 70 -16.08 -0.38 6.45
N VAL A 71 -16.25 0.37 7.54
CA VAL A 71 -15.67 1.72 7.69
C VAL A 71 -14.14 1.65 7.71
N LEU A 72 -13.58 0.69 8.44
CA LEU A 72 -12.15 0.46 8.52
C LEU A 72 -11.57 0.07 7.15
N GLY A 73 -12.23 -0.85 6.45
CA GLY A 73 -11.85 -1.28 5.10
C GLY A 73 -11.83 -0.13 4.10
N ILE A 74 -12.86 0.72 4.08
CA ILE A 74 -12.92 1.91 3.21
C ILE A 74 -11.82 2.91 3.59
N THR A 75 -11.60 3.16 4.88
CA THR A 75 -10.59 4.10 5.38
C THR A 75 -9.17 3.67 4.97
N LEU A 76 -8.88 2.37 5.06
CA LEU A 76 -7.61 1.81 4.66
C LEU A 76 -7.39 1.89 3.14
N ILE A 77 -8.44 1.68 2.33
CA ILE A 77 -8.38 1.88 0.88
C ILE A 77 -8.21 3.36 0.52
N ALA A 78 -8.84 4.28 1.25
CA ALA A 78 -8.62 5.72 1.07
C ALA A 78 -7.17 6.10 1.39
N THR A 79 -6.61 5.50 2.45
CA THR A 79 -5.21 5.69 2.85
C THR A 79 -4.23 5.22 1.76
N PHE A 80 -4.58 4.16 1.02
CA PHE A 80 -3.82 3.75 -0.17
C PHE A 80 -3.77 4.84 -1.24
N GLY A 81 -4.91 5.45 -1.56
CA GLY A 81 -4.97 6.56 -2.52
C GLY A 81 -4.10 7.75 -2.09
N LEU A 82 -4.14 8.11 -0.80
CA LEU A 82 -3.30 9.16 -0.22
C LEU A 82 -1.81 8.81 -0.25
N GLY A 83 -1.46 7.56 0.06
CA GLY A 83 -0.07 7.08 0.02
C GLY A 83 0.52 7.11 -1.39
N LEU A 84 -0.24 6.68 -2.40
CA LEU A 84 0.16 6.80 -3.80
C LEU A 84 0.34 8.25 -4.24
N TYR A 85 -0.63 9.12 -3.90
CA TYR A 85 -0.57 10.53 -4.25
C TYR A 85 0.66 11.22 -3.63
N ALA A 86 0.87 11.02 -2.32
CA ALA A 86 2.02 11.58 -1.61
C ALA A 86 3.36 11.06 -2.18
N GLY A 87 3.41 9.78 -2.54
CA GLY A 87 4.60 9.19 -3.16
C GLY A 87 4.92 9.77 -4.54
N ILE A 88 3.92 9.89 -5.41
CA ILE A 88 4.08 10.52 -6.73
C ILE A 88 4.51 11.98 -6.58
N LEU A 89 3.94 12.71 -5.63
CA LEU A 89 4.27 14.12 -5.40
C LEU A 89 5.72 14.29 -4.92
N GLN A 90 6.18 13.44 -4.00
CA GLN A 90 7.59 13.42 -3.57
C GLN A 90 8.54 13.06 -4.71
N PHE A 91 8.18 12.06 -5.51
CA PHE A 91 8.98 11.66 -6.67
C PHE A 91 9.09 12.79 -7.70
N ASN A 92 7.97 13.45 -7.99
CA ASN A 92 7.93 14.57 -8.94
C ASN A 92 8.72 15.78 -8.44
N HIS A 93 8.61 16.11 -7.14
CA HIS A 93 9.40 17.18 -6.53
C HIS A 93 10.91 16.88 -6.60
N TYR A 94 11.31 15.63 -6.40
CA TYR A 94 12.70 15.19 -6.54
C TYR A 94 13.21 15.33 -7.97
N ILE A 95 12.47 14.82 -8.96
CA ILE A 95 12.81 14.97 -10.39
C ILE A 95 12.93 16.45 -10.76
N PHE A 96 11.99 17.28 -10.34
CA PHE A 96 11.99 18.71 -10.64
C PHE A 96 13.18 19.44 -10.00
N SER A 97 13.59 19.03 -8.79
CA SER A 97 14.79 19.58 -8.13
C SER A 97 16.09 19.22 -8.86
N LEU A 98 16.16 18.03 -9.47
CA LEU A 98 17.30 17.59 -10.28
C LEU A 98 17.39 18.32 -11.62
N VAL A 99 16.26 18.61 -12.26
CA VAL A 99 16.20 19.28 -13.57
C VAL A 99 16.52 20.79 -13.47
N ARG A 100 16.36 21.40 -12.29
CA ARG A 100 16.68 22.82 -12.05
C ARG A 100 18.12 23.07 -11.59
N MET A 101 18.93 22.03 -11.37
CA MET A 101 20.37 22.14 -11.09
C MET A 101 21.17 22.07 -12.40
#